data_AF-A0A078LYD4-F1
#
_entry.id   AF-A0A078LYD4-F1
#
_cell.length_a   1.000
_cell.length_b   1.000
_cell.length_c   1.000
_cell.angle_alpha   90.00
_cell.angle_beta   90.00
_cell.angle_gamma   90.00
#
_symmetry.space_group_name_H-M   'P 1'
#
loop_
_entity.id
_entity.type
_entity.pdbx_description
1 polymer ?
#
loop_
_entity_poly.entity_id
_entity_poly.type
_entity_poly.pdbx_seq_one_letter_code
_entity_poly.pdbx_strand_id
1 'polypeptide(L)' 'MKNLFAGAAKLIKRKDVEKDKAYNNNVDQEKVNRNIEAAEERLAEPGLTMCQRQEYQKALDGLKKYKKY' A
#
# COMPACT_ATOMS: atom_id res chain seq x y z
N MET A 1 -5.96 27.12 25.22
CA MET A 1 -5.28 25.79 25.11
C MET A 1 -5.80 24.86 24.00
N LYS A 2 -6.85 25.19 23.23
CA LYS A 2 -7.37 24.28 22.17
C LYS A 2 -6.54 24.23 20.88
N ASN A 3 -5.65 25.21 20.64
CA ASN A 3 -4.97 25.38 19.35
C ASN A 3 -3.60 24.68 19.25
N LEU A 4 -2.99 24.27 20.37
CA LEU A 4 -1.69 23.58 20.38
C LEU A 4 -1.79 22.13 19.90
N PHE A 5 -2.86 21.42 20.29
CA PHE A 5 -3.07 20.02 19.92
C PHE A 5 -3.31 19.85 18.41
N ALA A 6 -4.00 20.80 17.76
CA ALA A 6 -4.23 20.78 16.32
C ALA A 6 -2.93 20.97 15.51
N GLY A 7 -2.01 21.82 15.99
CA GLY A 7 -0.70 22.03 15.37
C GLY A 7 0.21 20.80 15.48
N ALA A 8 0.23 20.15 16.65
CA ALA A 8 0.99 18.92 16.87
C ALA A 8 0.49 17.75 16.01
N ALA A 9 -0.84 17.55 15.93
CA ALA A 9 -1.42 16.51 15.08
C ALA A 9 -1.12 16.73 13.58
N LYS A 10 -1.06 18.00 13.13
CA LYS A 10 -0.72 18.35 11.74
C LYS A 10 0.75 18.10 11.41
N LEU A 11 1.65 18.32 12.38
CA LEU A 11 3.09 18.04 12.24
C LEU A 11 3.39 16.54 12.22
N ILE A 12 2.70 15.75 13.05
CA ILE A 12 2.83 14.28 13.07
C ILE A 12 2.38 13.70 11.72
N LYS A 13 1.19 14.08 11.24
CA LYS A 13 0.70 13.66 9.91
C LYS A 13 1.66 14.01 8.77
N ARG A 14 2.32 15.17 8.83
CA ARG A 14 3.30 15.58 7.82
C ARG A 14 4.56 14.71 7.85
N LYS A 15 5.08 14.39 9.04
CA LYS A 15 6.24 13.51 9.20
C LYS A 15 5.96 12.09 8.68
N ASP A 16 4.77 11.56 8.93
CA ASP A 16 4.40 10.22 8.45
C ASP A 16 4.29 10.19 6.92
N VAL A 17 3.72 11.24 6.32
CA VAL A 17 3.65 11.40 4.85
C VAL A 17 5.03 11.55 4.21
N GLU A 18 5.97 12.25 4.86
CA GLU A 18 7.35 12.37 4.37
C GLU A 18 8.10 11.04 4.46
N LYS A 19 7.90 10.27 5.53
CA LYS A 19 8.47 8.92 5.66
C LYS A 19 7.92 7.98 4.59
N ASP A 20 6.62 7.98 4.34
CA ASP A 20 5.98 7.19 3.28
C ASP A 20 6.52 7.56 1.89
N LYS A 21 6.72 8.85 1.61
CA LYS A 21 7.32 9.31 0.34
C LYS A 21 8.78 8.87 0.18
N ALA A 22 9.58 8.97 1.23
CA ALA A 22 10.98 8.55 1.21
C ALA A 22 11.11 7.03 1.03
N TYR A 23 10.24 6.26 1.70
CA TYR A 23 10.16 4.81 1.54
C TYR A 23 9.78 4.45 0.10
N ASN A 24 8.73 5.05 -0.45
CA ASN A 24 8.27 4.83 -1.83
C ASN A 24 9.32 5.19 -2.89
N ASN A 25 10.20 6.16 -2.62
CA ASN A 25 11.23 6.53 -3.57
C ASN A 25 12.26 5.42 -3.82
N ASN A 26 12.55 4.60 -2.80
CA ASN A 26 13.50 3.49 -2.87
C ASN A 26 12.85 2.12 -3.11
N VAL A 27 11.54 2.06 -3.36
CA VAL A 27 10.86 0.80 -3.67
C VAL A 27 11.28 0.31 -5.05
N ASP A 28 11.85 -0.89 -5.08
CA ASP A 28 12.13 -1.65 -6.30
C ASP A 28 10.85 -1.92 -7.09
N GLN A 29 10.69 -1.19 -8.19
CA GLN A 29 9.51 -1.26 -9.04
C GLN A 29 9.42 -2.57 -9.82
N GLU A 30 10.55 -3.21 -10.15
CA GLU A 30 10.56 -4.51 -10.81
C GLU A 30 9.99 -5.58 -9.88
N LYS A 31 10.38 -5.54 -8.61
CA LYS A 31 9.80 -6.43 -7.59
C LYS A 31 8.33 -6.16 -7.34
N VAL A 32 7.91 -4.89 -7.31
CA VAL A 32 6.48 -4.53 -7.18
C VAL A 32 5.67 -5.08 -8.36
N ASN A 33 6.14 -4.88 -9.60
CA ASN A 33 5.43 -5.36 -10.79
C ASN A 33 5.32 -6.89 -10.81
N ARG A 34 6.41 -7.63 -10.54
CA ARG A 34 6.37 -9.10 -10.44
C ARG A 34 5.39 -9.59 -9.38
N ASN A 35 5.35 -8.92 -8.23
CA ASN A 35 4.42 -9.29 -7.16
C ASN A 35 2.96 -8.98 -7.51
N ILE A 36 2.70 -7.92 -8.27
CA ILE A 36 1.37 -7.60 -8.79
C ILE A 36 0.90 -8.68 -9.76
N GLU A 37 1.72 -9.05 -10.74
CA GLU A 37 1.42 -10.13 -11.70
C GLU A 37 1.12 -11.44 -10.97
N ALA A 38 2.00 -11.85 -10.05
CA ALA A 38 1.83 -13.08 -9.27
C ALA A 38 0.60 -13.07 -8.35
N ALA A 39 0.11 -11.89 -7.94
CA ALA A 39 -1.11 -11.74 -7.15
C ALA A 39 -2.36 -11.77 -8.05
N GLU A 40 -2.29 -11.17 -9.24
CA GLU A 40 -3.36 -11.22 -10.25
C GLU A 40 -3.56 -12.64 -10.78
N GLU A 41 -2.48 -13.40 -11.02
CA GLU A 41 -2.54 -14.82 -11.38
C GLU A 41 -3.21 -15.66 -10.29
N ARG A 42 -2.84 -15.46 -9.01
CA ARG A 42 -3.49 -16.16 -7.89
C ARG A 42 -4.97 -15.82 -7.78
N LEU A 43 -5.35 -14.56 -7.98
CA LEU A 43 -6.77 -14.15 -7.96
C LEU A 43 -7.58 -14.75 -9.11
N ALA A 44 -6.92 -15.08 -10.22
CA ALA A 44 -7.52 -15.78 -11.35
C ALA A 44 -7.67 -17.29 -11.10
N GLU A 45 -7.04 -17.87 -10.07
CA GLU A 45 -7.18 -19.30 -9.78
C GLU A 45 -8.64 -19.69 -9.49
N PRO A 46 -9.16 -20.71 -10.19
CA PRO A 46 -10.45 -21.28 -9.85
C PRO A 46 -10.36 -22.04 -8.53
N GLY A 47 -11.39 -21.92 -7.69
CA GLY A 47 -11.46 -22.64 -6.41
C GLY A 47 -11.06 -21.83 -5.18
N LEU A 48 -10.66 -20.56 -5.35
CA LEU A 48 -10.55 -19.65 -4.20
C LEU A 48 -11.88 -19.44 -3.52
N THR A 49 -11.90 -19.63 -2.20
CA THR A 49 -13.04 -19.21 -1.36
C THR A 49 -13.19 -17.70 -1.38
N MET A 50 -14.39 -17.21 -1.05
CA MET A 50 -14.66 -15.77 -0.98
C MET A 50 -13.69 -15.03 -0.05
N CYS A 51 -13.40 -15.61 1.13
CA CYS A 51 -12.46 -15.02 2.08
C CYS A 51 -11.03 -14.94 1.51
N GLN A 52 -10.56 -16.01 0.88
CA GLN A 52 -9.22 -16.01 0.26
C GLN A 52 -9.13 -14.99 -0.86
N ARG A 53 -10.14 -14.91 -1.72
CA ARG A 53 -10.22 -13.90 -2.78
C ARG A 53 -10.16 -12.48 -2.21
N GLN A 54 -10.85 -12.23 -1.10
CA GLN A 54 -10.86 -10.92 -0.45
C GLN A 54 -9.49 -10.56 0.16
N GLU A 55 -8.80 -11.52 0.80
CA GLU A 55 -7.46 -11.30 1.34
C GLU A 55 -6.42 -11.07 0.23
N TYR A 56 -6.48 -11.85 -0.87
CA TYR A 56 -5.60 -11.62 -2.01
C TYR A 56 -5.88 -10.29 -2.71
N GLN A 57 -7.14 -9.85 -2.79
CA GLN A 57 -7.48 -8.54 -3.33
C GLN A 57 -6.91 -7.41 -2.47
N LYS A 58 -7.00 -7.51 -1.13
CA LYS A 58 -6.38 -6.53 -0.23
C LYS A 58 -4.86 -6.44 -0.42
N ALA A 59 -4.21 -7.59 -0.59
CA ALA A 59 -2.77 -7.63 -0.86
C ALA A 59 -2.42 -6.95 -2.19
N LEU A 60 -3.18 -7.24 -3.25
CA LEU A 60 -3.03 -6.61 -4.57
C LEU A 60 -3.23 -5.08 -4.49
N ASP A 61 -4.29 -4.63 -3.82
CA ASP A 61 -4.57 -3.20 -3.63
C ASP A 61 -3.45 -2.51 -2.84
N GLY A 62 -2.86 -3.20 -1.87
CA GLY A 62 -1.67 -2.75 -1.16
C GLY A 62 -0.48 -2.54 -2.10
N LEU A 63 -0.18 -3.52 -2.95
CA LEU A 63 0.92 -3.45 -3.92
C LEU A 63 0.73 -2.32 -4.94
N LYS A 64 -0.50 -2.11 -5.42
CA LYS A 64 -0.83 -1.05 -6.39
C LYS A 64 -0.55 0.36 -5.85
N LYS A 65 -0.57 0.58 -4.52
CA LYS A 65 -0.20 1.87 -3.91
C LYS A 65 1.29 2.21 -4.05
N TYR A 66 2.13 1.19 -4.20
CA TYR A 66 3.58 1.34 -4.33
C TYR A 66 4.05 1.34 -5.79
N LYS A 67 3.15 1.02 -6.73
CA LYS A 67 3.41 1.10 -8.16
C LYS A 67 3.50 2.58 -8.55
N LYS A 68 4.64 2.99 -9.09
CA LYS A 68 4.80 4.30 -9.71
C LYS A 68 4.27 4.23 -11.15
N TYR A 69 3.52 5.26 -11.55
CA TYR A 69 2.99 5.43 -12.91
C TYR A 69 4.01 6.18 -13.78
#